data_AF-A0A7T5RUZ5-F1
#
_entry.id   AF-A0A7T5RUZ5-F1
#
_cell.length_a   1.000
_cell.length_b   1.000
_cell.length_c   1.000
_cell.angle_alpha   90.00
_cell.angle_beta   90.00
_cell.angle_gamma   90.00
#
_symmetry.space_group_name_H-M   'P 1'
#
loop_
_entity.id
_entity.type
_entity.pdbx_description
1 polymer ?
#
loop_
_entity_poly.entity_id
_entity_poly.type
_entity_poly.pdbx_seq_one_letter_code
_entity_poly.pdbx_strand_id
1 'polypeptide(L)'
;MKEIIFATGNSGKVASLRAYLKGHDLDIKVVQKSLDLIEPQANTASEVAAVKAKQAYAIVKQPVLVDDSSFHIYALGGFPGPYIKYMLETVGIEGILSFMEGKKDRRAYFMSSLVFVDEDGTTHTFDGQDPVGEIITTIDKNNHEHAWSPLWKIFAPPGFGGKTYSQFTEEDFALHRVEKDKKSAYKSFVMWLRETA
;
A
#
# COMPACT_ATOMS: atom_id res chain seq x y z
N MET A 1 -5.79 20.74 -17.46
CA MET A 1 -5.54 19.40 -16.91
C MET A 1 -4.63 19.56 -15.71
N LYS A 2 -5.10 19.22 -14.50
CA LYS A 2 -4.24 19.26 -13.30
C LYS A 2 -3.22 18.12 -13.41
N GLU A 3 -1.98 18.37 -12.99
CA GLU A 3 -0.90 17.38 -13.02
C GLU A 3 -0.44 17.11 -11.59
N ILE A 4 -0.27 15.82 -11.25
CA ILE A 4 0.28 15.40 -9.95
C ILE A 4 1.52 14.57 -10.22
N ILE A 5 2.63 14.97 -9.63
CA ILE A 5 3.84 14.15 -9.59
C ILE A 5 3.62 13.05 -8.56
N PHE A 6 3.81 11.79 -8.95
CA PHE A 6 3.82 10.66 -8.05
C PHE A 6 5.26 10.19 -7.87
N ALA A 7 5.85 10.48 -6.71
CA ALA A 7 7.23 10.13 -6.37
C ALA A 7 7.31 8.67 -5.92
N THR A 8 7.44 7.75 -6.88
CA THR A 8 7.52 6.31 -6.63
C THR A 8 8.28 5.57 -7.74
N GLY A 9 9.08 4.58 -7.34
CA GLY A 9 9.69 3.60 -8.25
C GLY A 9 8.74 2.45 -8.62
N ASN A 10 7.61 2.30 -7.93
CA ASN A 10 6.66 1.19 -8.12
C ASN A 10 5.64 1.54 -9.22
N SER A 11 5.81 0.97 -10.40
CA SER A 11 4.89 1.15 -11.54
C SER A 11 3.47 0.63 -11.28
N GLY A 12 3.33 -0.40 -10.42
CA GLY A 12 2.04 -0.92 -9.98
C GLY A 12 1.23 0.13 -9.21
N LYS A 13 1.86 0.86 -8.29
CA LYS A 13 1.20 1.97 -7.56
C LYS A 13 0.69 3.05 -8.52
N VAL A 14 1.48 3.40 -9.54
CA VAL A 14 1.10 4.38 -10.56
C VAL A 14 -0.09 3.90 -11.38
N ALA A 15 -0.07 2.64 -11.81
CA ALA A 15 -1.20 2.04 -12.53
C ALA A 15 -2.48 2.03 -11.68
N SER A 16 -2.37 1.65 -10.40
CA SER A 16 -3.50 1.69 -9.46
C SER A 16 -4.06 3.09 -9.27
N LEU A 17 -3.21 4.11 -9.05
CA LEU A 17 -3.68 5.49 -8.85
C LEU A 17 -4.37 6.03 -10.11
N ARG A 18 -3.78 5.80 -11.30
CA ARG A 18 -4.39 6.21 -12.58
C ARG A 18 -5.75 5.56 -12.81
N ALA A 19 -5.85 4.25 -12.57
CA ALA A 19 -7.11 3.52 -12.70
C ALA A 19 -8.16 4.06 -11.72
N TYR A 20 -7.76 4.35 -10.48
CA TYR A 20 -8.64 4.88 -9.45
C TYR A 20 -9.14 6.28 -9.79
N LEU A 21 -8.27 7.20 -10.21
CA LEU A 21 -8.65 8.55 -10.66
C LEU A 21 -9.61 8.50 -11.85
N LYS A 22 -9.32 7.65 -12.85
CA LYS A 22 -10.18 7.45 -14.02
C LYS A 22 -11.57 6.91 -13.62
N GLY A 23 -11.62 5.95 -12.70
CA GLY A 23 -12.89 5.40 -12.19
C GLY A 23 -13.74 6.40 -11.40
N HIS A 24 -13.14 7.53 -10.99
CA HIS A 24 -13.81 8.65 -10.34
C HIS A 24 -13.95 9.88 -11.25
N ASP A 25 -13.83 9.73 -12.56
CA ASP A 25 -13.99 10.81 -13.56
C ASP A 25 -13.10 12.04 -13.29
N LEU A 26 -11.92 11.84 -12.69
CA LEU A 26 -10.95 12.91 -12.46
C LEU A 26 -9.92 12.95 -13.60
N ASP A 27 -9.94 14.01 -14.39
CA ASP A 27 -8.95 14.29 -15.44
C ASP A 27 -7.66 14.88 -14.85
N ILE A 28 -6.93 14.04 -14.12
CA ILE A 28 -5.64 14.36 -13.50
C ILE A 28 -4.54 13.53 -14.14
N LYS A 29 -3.53 14.21 -14.67
CA LYS A 29 -2.34 13.56 -15.22
C LYS A 29 -1.40 13.16 -14.09
N VAL A 30 -1.20 11.84 -13.93
CA VAL A 30 -0.21 11.30 -12.98
C VAL A 30 1.13 11.14 -13.67
N VAL A 31 2.12 11.92 -13.24
CA VAL A 31 3.51 11.84 -13.73
C VAL A 31 4.36 11.09 -12.72
N GLN A 32 4.79 9.89 -13.08
CA GLN A 32 5.71 9.12 -12.24
C GLN A 32 7.09 9.79 -12.23
N LYS A 33 7.66 10.00 -11.04
CA LYS A 33 9.08 10.30 -10.85
C LYS A 33 9.69 9.29 -9.91
N SER A 34 10.66 8.51 -10.40
CA SER A 34 11.49 7.69 -9.52
C SER A 34 12.55 8.58 -8.90
N LEU A 35 12.40 8.86 -7.60
CA LEU A 35 13.34 9.67 -6.83
C LEU A 35 14.06 8.76 -5.83
N ASP A 36 15.33 9.03 -5.59
CA ASP A 36 16.09 8.41 -4.51
C ASP A 36 15.78 9.18 -3.21
N LEU A 37 14.88 8.62 -2.41
CA LEU A 37 14.36 9.24 -1.18
C LEU A 37 14.77 8.40 0.02
N ILE A 38 15.22 9.05 1.08
CA ILE A 38 15.58 8.37 2.33
C ILE A 38 14.30 7.94 3.04
N GLU A 39 14.19 6.65 3.33
CA GLU A 39 13.13 6.09 4.18
C GLU A 39 13.65 6.05 5.63
N PRO A 40 13.10 6.86 6.56
CA PRO A 40 13.53 6.84 7.95
C PRO A 40 13.11 5.54 8.63
N GLN A 41 13.82 5.16 9.70
CA GLN A 41 13.27 4.22 10.67
C GLN A 41 12.08 4.89 11.35
N ALA A 42 10.93 4.22 11.31
CA ALA A 42 9.67 4.72 11.85
C ALA A 42 8.77 3.57 12.29
N ASN A 43 7.72 3.90 13.05
CA ASN A 43 6.76 2.90 13.52
C ASN A 43 5.57 2.77 12.55
N THR A 44 5.30 3.81 11.76
CA THR A 44 4.14 3.88 10.88
C THR A 44 4.53 4.24 9.44
N ALA A 45 3.74 3.78 8.47
CA ALA A 45 3.90 4.17 7.08
C ALA A 45 3.68 5.68 6.87
N SER A 46 2.85 6.32 7.70
CA SER A 46 2.59 7.76 7.66
C SER A 46 3.84 8.58 7.97
N GLU A 47 4.60 8.20 9.00
CA GLU A 47 5.88 8.84 9.34
C GLU A 47 6.90 8.71 8.19
N VAL A 48 7.00 7.52 7.58
CA VAL A 48 7.87 7.28 6.41
C VAL A 48 7.42 8.13 5.22
N ALA A 49 6.13 8.10 4.89
CA ALA A 49 5.56 8.83 3.78
C ALA A 49 5.73 10.35 3.94
N ALA A 50 5.56 10.89 5.15
CA ALA A 50 5.71 12.32 5.43
C ALA A 50 7.15 12.81 5.20
N VAL A 51 8.14 12.03 5.64
CA VAL A 51 9.57 12.36 5.42
C VAL A 51 9.93 12.25 3.93
N LYS A 52 9.43 11.23 3.23
CA LYS A 52 9.62 11.07 1.78
C LYS A 52 8.96 12.21 0.99
N ALA A 53 7.74 12.62 1.37
CA ALA A 53 6.99 13.67 0.68
C ALA A 53 7.70 15.03 0.80
N LYS A 54 8.22 15.37 1.98
CA LYS A 54 9.03 16.58 2.18
C LYS A 54 10.29 16.58 1.31
N GLN A 55 11.02 15.47 1.26
CA GLN A 55 12.19 15.32 0.39
C GLN A 55 11.81 15.45 -1.10
N ALA A 56 10.75 14.75 -1.51
CA ALA A 56 10.27 14.78 -2.88
C ALA A 56 9.89 16.20 -3.30
N TYR A 57 9.13 16.93 -2.48
CA TYR A 57 8.71 18.30 -2.75
C TYR A 57 9.92 19.25 -2.86
N ALA A 58 10.92 19.09 -1.99
CA ALA A 58 12.15 19.88 -2.07
C ALA A 58 12.92 19.68 -3.39
N ILE A 59 12.88 18.46 -3.95
CA ILE A 59 13.52 18.12 -5.23
C ILE A 59 12.69 18.62 -6.41
N VAL A 60 11.38 18.37 -6.41
CA VAL A 60 10.52 18.65 -7.58
C VAL A 60 9.96 20.07 -7.62
N LYS A 61 9.85 20.74 -6.45
CA LYS A 61 9.32 22.10 -6.27
C LYS A 61 7.94 22.32 -6.90
N GLN A 62 7.10 21.29 -6.83
CA GLN A 62 5.79 21.19 -7.44
C GLN A 62 4.92 20.24 -6.59
N PRO A 63 3.59 20.29 -6.71
CA PRO A 63 2.72 19.38 -6.00
C PRO A 63 3.11 17.92 -6.23
N VAL A 64 3.26 17.18 -5.13
CA VAL A 64 3.81 15.83 -5.17
C VAL A 64 3.07 14.90 -4.22
N LEU A 65 2.79 13.71 -4.71
CA LEU A 65 2.22 12.62 -3.96
C LEU A 65 3.30 11.56 -3.69
N VAL A 66 3.29 11.02 -2.48
CA VAL A 66 4.01 9.80 -2.08
C VAL A 66 3.02 8.81 -1.51
N ASP A 67 3.28 7.52 -1.69
CA ASP A 67 2.54 6.42 -1.08
C ASP A 67 3.54 5.46 -0.45
N ASP A 68 3.41 5.25 0.85
CA ASP A 68 4.15 4.25 1.59
C ASP A 68 3.21 3.17 2.13
N SER A 69 3.67 1.91 2.13
CA SER A 69 2.82 0.77 2.49
C SER A 69 3.53 -0.14 3.48
N SER A 70 2.78 -0.65 4.45
CA SER A 70 3.31 -1.52 5.52
C SER A 70 2.45 -2.76 5.72
N PHE A 71 3.04 -3.81 6.29
CA PHE A 71 2.36 -5.07 6.59
C PHE A 71 2.51 -5.41 8.07
N HIS A 72 1.39 -5.54 8.76
CA HIS A 72 1.35 -5.64 10.23
C HIS A 72 0.82 -6.99 10.65
N ILE A 73 1.53 -7.65 11.57
CA ILE A 73 1.17 -8.98 12.07
C ILE A 73 0.86 -8.88 13.56
N TYR A 74 -0.36 -9.22 13.97
CA TYR A 74 -0.84 -9.03 15.34
C TYR A 74 0.03 -9.80 16.35
N ALA A 75 0.35 -11.07 16.08
CA ALA A 75 1.16 -11.90 16.98
C ALA A 75 2.63 -11.47 17.13
N LEU A 76 3.11 -10.57 16.25
CA LEU A 76 4.45 -9.98 16.32
C LEU A 76 4.41 -8.53 16.79
N GLY A 77 3.30 -8.09 17.40
CA GLY A 77 3.15 -6.71 17.90
C GLY A 77 3.14 -5.66 16.79
N GLY A 78 2.73 -6.03 15.57
CA GLY A 78 2.71 -5.15 14.39
C GLY A 78 3.94 -5.27 13.49
N PHE A 79 5.01 -5.94 13.92
CA PHE A 79 6.17 -6.22 13.06
C PHE A 79 5.76 -7.10 11.85
N PRO A 80 6.32 -6.90 10.63
CA PRO A 80 7.39 -5.96 10.28
C PRO A 80 6.97 -4.51 10.07
N GLY A 81 5.69 -4.21 9.94
CA GLY A 81 5.21 -2.85 9.72
C GLY A 81 5.87 -2.22 8.48
N PRO A 82 6.42 -0.98 8.58
CA PRO A 82 7.12 -0.31 7.48
C PRO A 82 8.35 -1.05 6.96
N TYR A 83 8.93 -1.95 7.74
CA TYR A 83 10.16 -2.69 7.38
C TYR A 83 9.90 -3.91 6.50
N ILE A 84 8.68 -4.08 6.00
CA ILE A 84 8.28 -5.27 5.25
C ILE A 84 9.16 -5.53 4.02
N LYS A 85 9.56 -4.49 3.29
CA LYS A 85 10.44 -4.63 2.12
C LYS A 85 11.77 -5.29 2.50
N TYR A 86 12.42 -4.75 3.53
CA TYR A 86 13.69 -5.30 4.03
C TYR A 86 13.53 -6.73 4.56
N MET A 87 12.42 -7.02 5.25
CA MET A 87 12.13 -8.38 5.71
C MET A 87 11.99 -9.37 4.55
N LEU A 88 11.28 -8.98 3.48
CA LEU A 88 11.11 -9.81 2.29
C LEU A 88 12.43 -10.04 1.53
N GLU A 89 13.30 -9.03 1.47
CA GLU A 89 14.61 -9.13 0.82
C GLU A 89 15.61 -10.00 1.60
N THR A 90 15.44 -10.10 2.92
CA THR A 90 16.39 -10.81 3.80
C THR A 90 15.93 -12.21 4.15
N VAL A 91 14.80 -12.33 4.86
CA VAL A 91 14.30 -13.62 5.37
C VAL A 91 13.16 -14.19 4.53
N GLY A 92 12.58 -13.38 3.64
CA GLY A 92 11.50 -13.81 2.75
C GLY A 92 10.20 -14.14 3.46
N ILE A 93 9.25 -14.68 2.70
CA ILE A 93 7.96 -15.14 3.24
C ILE A 93 8.13 -16.43 4.07
N GLU A 94 9.15 -17.21 3.77
CA GLU A 94 9.59 -18.38 4.53
C GLU A 94 9.96 -18.00 5.97
N GLY A 95 10.75 -16.93 6.13
CA GLY A 95 11.09 -16.36 7.43
C GLY A 95 9.87 -15.85 8.20
N ILE A 96 8.94 -15.17 7.51
CA ILE A 96 7.65 -14.75 8.12
C ILE A 96 6.90 -15.98 8.66
N LEU A 97 6.78 -17.05 7.87
CA LEU A 97 6.08 -18.27 8.30
C LEU A 97 6.78 -18.95 9.48
N SER A 98 8.12 -18.96 9.50
CA SER A 98 8.91 -19.47 10.63
C SER A 98 8.64 -18.69 11.92
N PHE A 99 8.61 -17.35 11.86
CA PHE A 99 8.27 -16.52 13.04
C PHE A 99 6.83 -16.71 13.51
N MET A 100 5.96 -17.17 12.62
CA MET A 100 4.56 -17.46 12.90
C MET A 100 4.31 -18.92 13.32
N GLU A 101 5.34 -19.76 13.44
CA GLU A 101 5.18 -21.14 13.89
C GLU A 101 4.63 -21.21 15.33
N GLY A 102 3.63 -22.06 15.55
CA GLY A 102 2.95 -22.21 16.85
C GLY A 102 2.08 -21.02 17.30
N LYS A 103 2.06 -19.90 16.55
CA LYS A 103 1.20 -18.75 16.87
C LYS A 103 -0.25 -19.03 16.48
N LYS A 104 -1.15 -18.91 17.47
CA LYS A 104 -2.60 -19.07 17.29
C LYS A 104 -3.25 -17.85 16.63
N ASP A 105 -2.85 -16.65 17.04
CA ASP A 105 -3.31 -15.41 16.39
C ASP A 105 -2.49 -15.22 15.10
N ARG A 106 -3.14 -15.38 13.96
CA ARG A 106 -2.49 -15.25 12.64
C ARG A 106 -2.97 -14.01 11.89
N ARG A 107 -3.71 -13.13 12.57
CA ARG A 107 -4.27 -11.93 11.94
C ARG A 107 -3.16 -11.02 11.45
N ALA A 108 -3.36 -10.47 10.26
CA ALA A 108 -2.48 -9.49 9.67
C ALA A 108 -3.27 -8.51 8.79
N TYR A 109 -2.66 -7.39 8.44
CA TYR A 109 -3.27 -6.41 7.54
C TYR A 109 -2.22 -5.55 6.84
N PHE A 110 -2.64 -4.95 5.74
CA PHE A 110 -1.88 -3.91 5.05
C PHE A 110 -2.35 -2.53 5.47
N MET A 111 -1.41 -1.60 5.55
CA MET A 111 -1.67 -0.17 5.66
C MET A 111 -1.06 0.54 4.45
N SER A 112 -1.71 1.58 3.96
CA SER A 112 -1.16 2.53 3.00
C SER A 112 -1.33 3.94 3.56
N SER A 113 -0.29 4.75 3.43
CA SER A 113 -0.33 6.17 3.77
C SER A 113 0.06 6.98 2.56
N LEU A 114 -0.86 7.82 2.11
CA LEU A 114 -0.66 8.76 1.03
C LEU A 114 -0.36 10.12 1.63
N VAL A 115 0.72 10.75 1.19
CA VAL A 115 1.06 12.10 1.59
C VAL A 115 1.18 12.95 0.34
N PHE A 116 0.29 13.95 0.23
CA PHE A 116 0.29 14.95 -0.81
C PHE A 116 0.84 16.26 -0.25
N VAL A 117 1.78 16.87 -0.95
CA VAL A 117 2.22 18.25 -0.68
C VAL A 117 1.69 19.12 -1.80
N ASP A 118 0.90 20.15 -1.45
CA ASP A 118 0.28 21.05 -2.42
C ASP A 118 1.21 22.19 -2.88
N GLU A 119 0.69 23.11 -3.69
CA GLU A 119 1.43 24.23 -4.25
C GLU A 119 2.06 25.12 -3.17
N ASP A 120 1.37 25.30 -2.03
CA ASP A 120 1.82 26.13 -0.91
C ASP A 120 2.81 25.41 0.02
N GLY A 121 3.09 24.13 -0.26
CA GLY A 121 3.93 23.29 0.58
C GLY A 121 3.19 22.69 1.78
N THR A 122 1.86 22.80 1.82
CA THR A 122 1.04 22.22 2.89
C THR A 122 0.93 20.71 2.68
N THR A 123 1.09 19.96 3.77
CA THR A 123 1.07 18.50 3.76
C THR A 123 -0.32 17.97 4.12
N HIS A 124 -0.87 17.12 3.26
CA HIS A 124 -2.15 16.43 3.43
C HIS A 124 -1.90 14.93 3.49
N THR A 125 -2.38 14.27 4.54
CA THR A 125 -2.13 12.84 4.79
C THR A 125 -3.42 12.06 4.75
N PHE A 126 -3.40 10.92 4.06
CA PHE A 126 -4.54 10.03 3.89
C PHE A 126 -4.10 8.61 4.21
N ASP A 127 -4.56 8.10 5.35
CA ASP A 127 -4.28 6.73 5.76
C ASP A 127 -5.40 5.79 5.33
N GLY A 128 -5.02 4.56 5.02
CA GLY A 128 -5.94 3.49 4.69
C GLY A 128 -5.49 2.16 5.25
N GLN A 129 -6.46 1.37 5.67
CA GLN A 129 -6.25 0.05 6.24
C GLN A 129 -7.05 -0.99 5.46
N ASP A 130 -6.37 -1.97 4.88
CA ASP A 130 -7.03 -3.10 4.24
C ASP A 130 -7.78 -3.96 5.29
N PRO A 131 -8.84 -4.68 4.89
CA PRO A 131 -9.52 -5.61 5.78
C PRO A 131 -8.55 -6.59 6.45
N VAL A 132 -8.73 -6.83 7.75
CA VAL A 132 -7.87 -7.74 8.52
C VAL A 132 -8.10 -9.16 8.02
N GLY A 133 -7.04 -9.75 7.46
CA GLY A 133 -6.98 -11.14 7.03
C GLY A 133 -6.09 -11.95 7.93
N GLU A 134 -5.60 -13.07 7.41
CA GLU A 134 -4.76 -14.02 8.14
C GLU A 134 -3.54 -14.44 7.32
N ILE A 135 -2.45 -14.77 8.01
CA ILE A 135 -1.29 -15.43 7.41
C ILE A 135 -1.56 -16.92 7.40
N ILE A 136 -1.51 -17.57 6.24
CA ILE A 136 -1.69 -19.03 6.14
C ILE A 136 -0.47 -19.80 6.69
N THR A 137 -0.56 -21.12 6.81
CA THR A 137 0.49 -21.96 7.43
C THR A 137 1.49 -22.52 6.43
N THR A 138 1.13 -22.57 5.15
CA THR A 138 1.96 -23.11 4.07
C THR A 138 1.98 -22.16 2.90
N ILE A 139 3.10 -21.98 2.21
CA ILE A 139 3.17 -21.10 1.04
C ILE A 139 2.27 -21.62 -0.07
N ASP A 140 1.40 -20.74 -0.59
CA ASP A 140 0.65 -21.02 -1.80
C ASP A 140 1.59 -21.14 -3.01
N LYS A 141 1.43 -22.24 -3.75
CA LYS A 141 2.24 -22.56 -4.93
C LYS A 141 1.78 -21.81 -6.18
N ASN A 142 0.61 -21.17 -6.15
CA ASN A 142 0.14 -20.37 -7.27
C ASN A 142 1.01 -19.12 -7.46
N ASN A 143 1.34 -18.86 -8.72
CA ASN A 143 2.00 -17.62 -9.14
C ASN A 143 0.96 -16.78 -9.88
N HIS A 144 0.44 -15.76 -9.21
CA HIS A 144 -0.50 -14.84 -9.83
C HIS A 144 0.26 -13.83 -10.70
N GLU A 145 -0.14 -13.66 -11.96
CA GLU A 145 0.56 -12.82 -12.96
C GLU A 145 0.73 -11.36 -12.49
N HIS A 146 -0.27 -10.84 -11.78
CA HIS A 146 -0.29 -9.47 -11.27
C HIS A 146 0.24 -9.32 -9.83
N ALA A 147 0.83 -10.37 -9.24
CA ALA A 147 1.37 -10.30 -7.89
C ALA A 147 2.53 -9.30 -7.83
N TRP A 148 2.35 -8.24 -7.04
CA TRP A 148 3.39 -7.22 -6.81
C TRP A 148 4.26 -7.51 -5.59
N SER A 149 3.91 -8.54 -4.80
CA SER A 149 4.66 -8.96 -3.63
C SER A 149 4.51 -10.47 -3.37
N PRO A 150 5.55 -11.15 -2.88
CA PRO A 150 5.47 -12.54 -2.44
C PRO A 150 4.46 -12.74 -1.29
N LEU A 151 4.08 -11.69 -0.56
CA LEU A 151 3.04 -11.75 0.47
C LEU A 151 1.70 -12.27 -0.05
N TRP A 152 1.42 -12.11 -1.35
CA TRP A 152 0.21 -12.65 -1.96
C TRP A 152 0.06 -14.17 -1.77
N LYS A 153 1.19 -14.88 -1.61
CA LYS A 153 1.21 -16.33 -1.41
C LYS A 153 0.95 -16.77 0.03
N ILE A 154 0.98 -15.83 0.99
CA ILE A 154 0.83 -16.17 2.41
C ILE A 154 -0.28 -15.40 3.10
N PHE A 155 -0.87 -14.38 2.46
CA PHE A 155 -1.94 -13.59 3.05
C PHE A 155 -3.31 -13.99 2.48
N ALA A 156 -4.21 -14.41 3.36
CA ALA A 156 -5.60 -14.70 3.08
C ALA A 156 -6.50 -13.56 3.58
N PRO A 157 -7.06 -12.72 2.69
CA PRO A 157 -8.04 -11.71 3.08
C PRO A 157 -9.35 -12.34 3.62
N PRO A 158 -10.10 -11.62 4.46
CA PRO A 158 -11.32 -12.14 5.07
C PRO A 158 -12.43 -12.32 4.03
N GLY A 159 -13.26 -13.35 4.22
CA GLY A 159 -14.47 -13.58 3.39
C GLY A 159 -14.27 -14.47 2.15
N PHE A 160 -13.07 -14.99 1.90
CA PHE A 160 -12.75 -15.78 0.70
C PHE A 160 -12.39 -17.25 0.99
N GLY A 161 -12.89 -17.81 2.08
CA GLY A 161 -12.68 -19.23 2.42
C GLY A 161 -11.21 -19.63 2.60
N GLY A 162 -10.36 -18.69 3.03
CA GLY A 162 -8.93 -18.93 3.23
C GLY A 162 -8.09 -18.86 1.94
N LYS A 163 -8.67 -18.48 0.80
CA LYS A 163 -7.90 -18.19 -0.42
C LYS A 163 -6.88 -17.10 -0.15
N THR A 164 -5.64 -17.31 -0.56
CA THR A 164 -4.66 -16.22 -0.60
C THR A 164 -4.92 -15.29 -1.79
N TYR A 165 -4.33 -14.09 -1.79
CA TYR A 165 -4.37 -13.24 -2.98
C TYR A 165 -3.80 -13.94 -4.23
N SER A 166 -2.86 -14.88 -4.08
CA SER A 166 -2.34 -15.64 -5.22
C SER A 166 -3.37 -16.59 -5.86
N GLN A 167 -4.47 -16.90 -5.15
CA GLN A 167 -5.56 -17.76 -5.64
C GLN A 167 -6.76 -16.97 -6.16
N PHE A 168 -6.72 -15.64 -6.06
CA PHE A 168 -7.85 -14.79 -6.43
C PHE A 168 -8.07 -14.82 -7.94
N THR A 169 -9.34 -14.93 -8.32
CA THR A 169 -9.80 -14.61 -9.66
C THR A 169 -10.07 -13.11 -9.81
N GLU A 170 -10.33 -12.64 -11.02
CA GLU A 170 -10.77 -11.25 -11.24
C GLU A 170 -12.07 -10.90 -10.48
N GLU A 171 -12.96 -11.88 -10.31
CA GLU A 171 -14.18 -11.72 -9.51
C GLU A 171 -13.86 -11.60 -8.01
N ASP A 172 -12.96 -12.45 -7.49
CA ASP A 172 -12.50 -12.34 -6.10
C ASP A 172 -11.87 -10.95 -5.86
N PHE A 173 -11.04 -10.45 -6.78
CA PHE A 173 -10.49 -9.10 -6.69
C PHE A 173 -11.55 -8.00 -6.77
N ALA A 174 -12.57 -8.15 -7.61
CA ALA A 174 -13.66 -7.18 -7.72
C ALA A 174 -14.40 -7.03 -6.39
N LEU A 175 -14.78 -8.15 -5.76
CA LEU A 175 -15.43 -8.17 -4.45
C LEU A 175 -14.52 -7.60 -3.36
N HIS A 176 -13.26 -8.02 -3.34
CA HIS A 176 -12.30 -7.55 -2.34
C HIS A 176 -12.02 -6.05 -2.46
N ARG A 177 -11.96 -5.51 -3.69
CA ARG A 177 -11.79 -4.07 -3.93
C ARG A 177 -12.91 -3.25 -3.30
N VAL A 178 -14.16 -3.71 -3.34
CA VAL A 178 -15.30 -3.02 -2.70
C VAL A 178 -15.10 -2.90 -1.19
N GLU A 179 -14.68 -3.98 -0.54
CA GLU A 179 -14.44 -3.96 0.91
C GLU A 179 -13.23 -3.11 1.28
N LYS A 180 -12.13 -3.25 0.54
CA LYS A 180 -10.92 -2.44 0.72
C LYS A 180 -11.17 -0.95 0.52
N ASP A 181 -12.01 -0.58 -0.43
CA ASP A 181 -12.33 0.82 -0.74
C ASP A 181 -12.94 1.58 0.46
N LYS A 182 -13.67 0.89 1.34
CA LYS A 182 -14.33 1.51 2.50
C LYS A 182 -13.37 2.27 3.43
N LYS A 183 -12.10 1.86 3.49
CA LYS A 183 -11.04 2.49 4.31
C LYS A 183 -9.79 2.76 3.46
N SER A 184 -9.96 3.04 2.18
CA SER A 184 -8.85 3.27 1.26
C SER A 184 -8.28 4.67 1.40
N ALA A 185 -6.95 4.78 1.47
CA ALA A 185 -6.25 6.06 1.39
C ALA A 185 -6.50 6.78 0.06
N TYR A 186 -6.61 6.02 -1.05
CA TYR A 186 -6.94 6.58 -2.36
C TYR A 186 -8.34 7.20 -2.38
N LYS A 187 -9.31 6.57 -1.70
CA LYS A 187 -10.66 7.12 -1.58
C LYS A 187 -10.65 8.46 -0.87
N SER A 188 -10.03 8.50 0.31
CA SER A 188 -9.91 9.72 1.11
C SER A 188 -9.22 10.84 0.32
N PHE A 189 -8.13 10.51 -0.38
CA PHE A 189 -7.42 11.46 -1.25
C PHE A 189 -8.29 11.99 -2.39
N VAL A 190 -9.02 11.11 -3.10
CA VAL A 190 -9.89 11.51 -4.21
C VAL A 190 -11.09 12.33 -3.74
N MET A 191 -11.69 12.00 -2.59
CA MET A 191 -12.77 12.81 -2.00
C MET A 191 -12.26 14.19 -1.64
N TRP A 192 -11.10 14.28 -0.98
CA TRP A 192 -10.46 15.55 -0.67
C TRP A 192 -10.18 16.38 -1.94
N LEU A 193 -9.60 15.76 -2.97
CA LEU A 193 -9.35 16.43 -4.25
C LEU A 193 -10.62 17.03 -4.88
N ARG A 194 -11.79 16.40 -4.69
CA ARG A 194 -13.07 16.92 -5.20
C ARG A 194 -13.59 18.12 -4.40
N GLU A 195 -13.34 18.12 -3.10
CA GLU A 195 -13.76 19.21 -2.20
C GLU A 195 -12.88 20.46 -2.35
N THR A 196 -11.62 20.27 -2.75
CA THR A 196 -10.63 21.35 -2.90
C THR A 196 -10.34 21.70 -4.36
N ALA A 197 -11.08 21.14 -5.33
CA ALA A 197 -10.85 21.33 -6.76
C ALA A 197 -11.24 22.71 -7.29
#